data_AF-A0A7X0Y1A3-F1
#
_entry.id   AF-A0A7X0Y1A3-F1
#
_cell.length_a   1.000
_cell.length_b   1.000
_cell.length_c   1.000
_cell.angle_alpha   90.00
_cell.angle_beta   90.00
_cell.angle_gamma   90.00
#
_symmetry.space_group_name_H-M   'P 1'
#
loop_
_entity.id
_entity.type
_entity.pdbx_description
1 polymer ?
#
loop_
_entity_poly.entity_id
_entity_poly.type
_entity_poly.pdbx_seq_one_letter_code
_entity_poly.pdbx_strand_id
1 'polypeptide(L)'
;MANDTKFYDTFSRSIIMKVHTLAPAKVLELNGDKTEAQVQPLFLTKDHDGNLLRQPSIPAIILKHCRDNIKVDDVVFIIAAERSLDNFEGSNEFIDPDDVRTHALQDSVVVGVY
;
A
#
# COMPACT_ATOMS: atom_id res chain seq x y z
N MET A 1 -10.98 31.81 12.24
CA MET A 1 -11.02 31.19 10.90
C MET A 1 -12.45 30.83 10.59
N ALA A 2 -12.99 31.32 9.47
CA ALA A 2 -14.37 31.08 9.05
C ALA A 2 -14.64 29.57 8.85
N ASN A 3 -15.88 29.13 9.07
CA ASN A 3 -16.27 27.72 8.96
C ASN A 3 -15.93 27.12 7.59
N ASP A 4 -16.01 27.92 6.53
CA ASP A 4 -15.71 27.50 5.16
C ASP A 4 -14.24 27.09 5.00
N THR A 5 -13.30 27.84 5.59
CA THR A 5 -11.86 27.49 5.54
C THR A 5 -11.60 26.15 6.20
N LYS A 6 -12.22 25.89 7.38
CA LYS A 6 -12.09 24.61 8.08
C LYS A 6 -12.64 23.43 7.27
N PHE A 7 -13.73 23.65 6.54
CA PHE A 7 -14.29 22.64 5.66
C PHE A 7 -13.31 22.26 4.54
N TYR A 8 -12.78 23.24 3.80
CA TYR A 8 -11.83 22.97 2.71
C TYR A 8 -10.51 22.37 3.20
N ASP A 9 -10.00 22.79 4.35
CA ASP A 9 -8.80 22.20 4.97
C ASP A 9 -9.04 20.74 5.36
N THR A 10 -10.21 20.43 5.93
CA THR A 10 -10.56 19.05 6.31
C THR A 10 -10.79 18.18 5.08
N PHE A 11 -11.47 18.72 4.05
CA PHE A 11 -11.73 18.02 2.79
C PHE A 11 -10.42 17.70 2.05
N SER A 12 -9.55 18.69 1.84
CA SER A 12 -8.24 18.48 1.21
C SER A 12 -7.38 17.47 1.97
N ARG A 13 -7.35 17.58 3.31
CA ARG A 13 -6.64 16.61 4.15
C ARG A 13 -7.20 15.20 4.01
N SER A 14 -8.52 15.05 3.96
CA SER A 14 -9.16 13.73 3.79
C SER A 14 -8.85 13.08 2.44
N ILE A 15 -8.70 13.87 1.38
CA ILE A 15 -8.29 13.37 0.05
C ILE A 15 -6.84 12.90 0.13
N ILE A 16 -5.92 13.74 0.60
CA ILE A 16 -4.49 13.41 0.65
C ILE A 16 -4.23 12.16 1.51
N MET A 17 -4.94 12.01 2.63
CA MET A 17 -4.82 10.82 3.49
C MET A 17 -5.29 9.52 2.82
N LYS A 18 -6.11 9.58 1.76
CA LYS A 18 -6.56 8.42 1.00
C LYS A 18 -5.65 8.09 -0.18
N VAL A 19 -4.74 8.99 -0.56
CA VAL A 19 -3.77 8.75 -1.63
C VAL A 19 -2.55 8.08 -1.02
N HIS A 20 -2.54 6.75 -1.06
CA HIS A 20 -1.38 5.97 -0.63
C HIS A 20 -0.30 6.06 -1.69
N THR A 21 0.94 6.29 -1.24
CA THR A 21 2.11 6.41 -2.10
C THR A 21 3.15 5.39 -1.64
N LEU A 22 4.24 5.84 -1.03
CA LEU A 22 5.29 4.98 -0.50
C LEU A 22 5.17 4.85 1.02
N ALA A 23 5.21 3.61 1.51
CA ALA A 23 5.23 3.33 2.94
C ALA A 23 6.25 2.22 3.27
N PRO A 24 6.94 2.31 4.41
CA PRO A 24 7.66 1.16 4.94
C PRO A 24 6.66 0.14 5.51
N ALA A 25 6.91 -1.14 5.28
CA ALA A 25 6.10 -2.25 5.73
C ALA A 25 6.98 -3.39 6.25
N LYS A 26 6.42 -4.27 7.08
CA LYS A 26 7.06 -5.51 7.51
C LYS A 26 6.45 -6.70 6.79
N VAL A 27 7.29 -7.61 6.31
CA VAL A 27 6.85 -8.88 5.71
C VAL A 27 6.34 -9.80 6.81
N LEU A 28 5.08 -10.24 6.72
CA LEU A 28 4.47 -11.20 7.63
C LEU A 28 4.54 -12.61 7.07
N GLU A 29 4.19 -12.76 5.80
CA GLU A 29 4.14 -14.04 5.11
C GLU A 29 4.65 -13.89 3.68
N LEU A 30 5.26 -14.95 3.15
CA LEU A 30 5.73 -15.04 1.77
C LEU A 30 5.13 -16.29 1.14
N ASN A 31 4.68 -16.17 -0.11
CA ASN A 31 4.34 -17.35 -0.89
C ASN A 31 5.61 -18.12 -1.31
N GLY A 32 5.45 -19.38 -1.72
CA GLY A 32 6.57 -20.26 -2.03
C GLY A 32 7.49 -19.74 -3.15
N ASP A 33 6.90 -19.08 -4.14
CA ASP A 33 7.61 -18.55 -5.32
C ASP A 33 8.13 -17.10 -5.12
N LYS A 34 7.89 -16.52 -3.94
CA LYS A 34 8.24 -15.14 -3.58
C LYS A 34 7.73 -14.10 -4.60
N THR A 35 6.60 -14.35 -5.23
CA THR A 35 5.92 -13.39 -6.12
C THR A 35 4.99 -12.48 -5.33
N GLU A 36 4.50 -12.93 -4.17
CA GLU A 36 3.54 -12.24 -3.33
C GLU A 36 3.91 -12.36 -1.86
N ALA A 37 3.59 -11.31 -1.10
CA ALA A 37 3.72 -11.27 0.35
C ALA A 37 2.44 -10.76 1.00
N GLN A 38 2.21 -11.17 2.24
CA GLN A 38 1.39 -10.39 3.17
C GLN A 38 2.32 -9.45 3.92
N VAL A 39 2.06 -8.15 3.84
CA VAL A 39 2.87 -7.10 4.47
C VAL A 39 2.02 -6.23 5.36
N GLN A 40 2.61 -5.72 6.44
CA GLN A 40 1.95 -4.77 7.34
C GLN A 40 2.64 -3.41 7.28
N PRO A 41 1.96 -2.35 6.82
CA PRO A 41 2.49 -0.99 6.88
C PRO A 41 2.88 -0.60 8.31
N LEU A 42 4.02 0.07 8.45
CA LEU A 42 4.58 0.45 9.76
C LEU A 42 4.04 1.79 10.28
N PHE A 43 3.43 2.60 9.42
CA PHE A 43 2.80 3.85 9.86
C PHE A 43 1.57 3.57 10.72
N LEU A 44 1.54 4.19 11.90
CA LEU A 44 0.36 4.17 12.76
C LEU A 44 -0.67 5.16 12.25
N THR A 45 -1.94 4.78 12.34
CA THR A 45 -3.07 5.66 12.09
C THR A 45 -3.65 6.11 13.42
N LYS A 46 -4.06 7.37 13.51
CA LYS A 46 -4.73 7.91 14.69
C LYS A 46 -6.24 7.89 14.46
N ASP A 47 -7.00 7.31 15.39
CA ASP A 47 -8.46 7.39 15.35
C ASP A 47 -8.98 8.76 15.84
N HIS A 48 -10.31 8.95 15.82
CA HIS A 48 -10.94 10.18 16.29
C HIS A 48 -10.75 10.43 17.80
N ASP A 49 -10.62 9.35 18.59
CA ASP A 49 -10.41 9.41 20.05
C ASP A 49 -8.94 9.63 20.44
N GLY A 50 -8.06 9.55 19.45
CA GLY A 50 -6.64 9.82 19.55
C GLY A 50 -5.76 8.60 19.83
N ASN A 51 -6.31 7.39 19.79
CA ASN A 51 -5.54 6.16 19.92
C ASN A 51 -4.74 5.88 18.66
N LEU A 52 -3.55 5.34 18.85
CA LEU A 52 -2.69 4.89 17.76
C LEU A 52 -3.03 3.43 17.42
N LEU A 53 -3.40 3.20 16.16
CA LEU A 53 -3.77 1.91 15.62
C LEU A 53 -2.75 1.48 14.57
N ARG A 54 -2.45 0.17 14.55
CA ARG A 54 -1.68 -0.43 13.47
C ARG A 54 -2.56 -0.55 12.24
N GLN A 55 -1.96 -0.36 11.07
CA GLN A 55 -2.64 -0.65 9.81
C GLN A 55 -2.82 -2.16 9.64
N PRO A 56 -3.89 -2.60 8.95
CA PRO A 56 -4.10 -4.01 8.64
C PRO A 56 -2.98 -4.54 7.74
N SER A 57 -2.79 -5.86 7.76
CA SER A 57 -1.97 -6.51 6.74
C SER A 57 -2.67 -6.44 5.38
N ILE A 58 -1.88 -6.33 4.34
CA ILE A 58 -2.31 -6.23 2.95
C ILE A 58 -1.50 -7.18 2.06
N PRO A 59 -2.08 -7.66 0.95
CA PRO A 59 -1.30 -8.33 -0.08
C PRO A 59 -0.37 -7.33 -0.76
N ALA A 60 0.79 -7.79 -1.21
CA ALA A 60 1.67 -7.02 -2.07
C ALA A 60 2.42 -7.91 -3.07
N ILE A 61 2.52 -7.44 -4.31
CA ILE A 61 3.32 -8.08 -5.37
C ILE A 61 4.80 -7.75 -5.17
N ILE A 62 5.68 -8.73 -5.32
CA ILE A 62 7.12 -8.56 -5.16
C ILE A 62 7.80 -8.45 -6.53
N LEU A 63 8.46 -7.31 -6.77
CA LEU A 63 9.25 -7.11 -7.98
C LEU A 63 10.43 -8.09 -8.05
N LYS A 64 10.78 -8.49 -9.28
CA LYS A 64 11.75 -9.57 -9.54
C LYS A 64 13.10 -9.35 -8.84
N HIS A 65 13.60 -8.12 -8.79
CA HIS A 65 14.88 -7.80 -8.17
C HIS A 65 14.89 -7.90 -6.63
N CYS A 66 13.73 -7.97 -5.97
CA CYS A 66 13.63 -8.12 -4.51
C CYS A 66 13.54 -9.57 -4.06
N ARG A 67 13.20 -10.51 -4.94
CA ARG A 67 12.81 -11.88 -4.57
C ARG A 67 13.94 -12.69 -3.93
N ASP A 68 15.18 -12.45 -4.34
CA ASP A 68 16.33 -13.18 -3.81
C ASP A 68 16.69 -12.75 -2.38
N ASN A 69 16.39 -11.50 -2.03
CA ASN A 69 16.80 -10.90 -0.75
C ASN A 69 15.70 -10.89 0.32
N ILE A 70 14.43 -10.96 -0.08
CA ILE A 70 13.29 -10.85 0.85
C ILE A 70 13.09 -12.12 1.71
N LYS A 71 12.78 -11.89 2.99
CA LYS A 71 12.41 -12.89 4.00
C LYS A 71 11.28 -12.38 4.89
N VAL A 72 10.66 -13.31 5.63
CA VAL A 72 9.71 -12.95 6.70
C VAL A 72 10.42 -12.12 7.76
N ASP A 73 9.71 -11.14 8.33
CA ASP A 73 10.19 -10.12 9.26
C ASP A 73 11.11 -9.03 8.68
N ASP A 74 11.47 -9.07 7.39
CA ASP A 74 12.19 -7.97 6.76
C ASP A 74 11.35 -6.69 6.69
N VAL A 75 12.05 -5.55 6.72
CA VAL A 75 11.48 -4.24 6.40
C VAL A 75 11.58 -4.01 4.91
N VAL A 76 10.46 -3.67 4.28
CA VAL A 76 10.35 -3.41 2.85
C VAL A 76 9.71 -2.05 2.59
N PHE A 77 9.94 -1.50 1.41
CA PHE A 77 9.17 -0.35 0.92
C PHE A 77 8.12 -0.83 -0.08
N ILE A 78 6.88 -0.43 0.18
CA ILE A 78 5.74 -0.66 -0.70
C ILE A 78 5.30 0.63 -1.38
N ILE A 79 4.82 0.51 -2.61
CA ILE A 79 4.14 1.57 -3.34
C ILE A 79 2.74 1.08 -3.72
N ALA A 80 1.70 1.85 -3.38
CA ALA A 80 0.35 1.58 -3.85
C ALA A 80 0.20 2.00 -5.32
N ALA A 81 -0.32 1.10 -6.15
CA ALA A 81 -0.59 1.40 -7.55
C ALA A 81 -1.73 2.42 -7.71
N GLU A 82 -1.73 3.13 -8.83
CA GLU A 82 -2.79 4.08 -9.15
C GLU A 82 -4.13 3.38 -9.38
N ARG A 83 -4.13 2.15 -9.90
CA ARG A 83 -5.30 1.33 -10.24
C ARG A 83 -5.13 -0.09 -9.71
N SER A 84 -6.23 -0.85 -9.69
CA SER A 84 -6.22 -2.26 -9.29
C SER A 84 -5.19 -3.07 -10.08
N LEU A 85 -4.51 -3.97 -9.38
CA LEU A 85 -3.53 -4.91 -9.95
C LEU A 85 -4.07 -6.35 -10.04
N ASP A 86 -5.36 -6.59 -9.76
CA ASP A 86 -5.92 -7.95 -9.70
C ASP A 86 -5.74 -8.74 -11.01
N ASN A 87 -5.76 -8.06 -12.17
CA ASN A 87 -5.56 -8.66 -13.49
C ASN A 87 -4.12 -8.52 -14.04
N PHE A 88 -3.16 -8.11 -13.22
CA PHE A 88 -1.78 -7.91 -13.66
C PHE A 88 -0.96 -9.21 -13.57
N GLU A 89 -0.73 -9.84 -14.73
CA GLU A 89 0.06 -11.09 -14.81
C GLU A 89 1.56 -10.86 -15.11
N GLY A 90 2.03 -9.61 -15.14
CA GLY A 90 3.41 -9.31 -15.49
C GLY A 90 3.72 -9.42 -17.00
N SER A 91 2.70 -9.42 -17.85
CA SER A 91 2.82 -9.32 -19.30
C SER A 91 3.10 -7.88 -19.74
N ASN A 92 3.46 -7.70 -21.02
CA ASN A 92 3.64 -6.41 -21.66
C ASN A 92 2.39 -5.93 -22.41
N GLU A 93 1.23 -6.51 -22.09
CA GLU A 93 -0.05 -6.21 -22.73
C GLU A 93 -0.81 -5.11 -21.97
N PHE A 94 -1.83 -4.55 -22.62
CA PHE A 94 -2.76 -3.65 -21.93
C PHE A 94 -3.58 -4.42 -20.89
N ILE A 95 -3.75 -3.81 -19.72
CA ILE A 95 -4.45 -4.40 -18.57
C ILE A 95 -5.75 -3.62 -18.38
N ASP A 96 -6.88 -4.33 -18.34
CA ASP A 96 -8.13 -3.78 -17.83
C ASP A 96 -8.22 -4.10 -16.32
N PRO A 97 -8.22 -3.09 -15.44
CA PRO A 97 -8.29 -3.33 -14.00
C PRO A 97 -9.59 -3.98 -13.52
N ASP A 98 -10.68 -3.96 -14.32
CA ASP A 98 -12.04 -4.40 -13.94
C ASP A 98 -12.55 -3.84 -12.60
N ASP A 99 -11.92 -2.76 -12.13
CA ASP A 99 -12.16 -2.13 -10.85
C ASP A 99 -11.91 -0.61 -10.93
N VAL A 100 -12.66 0.14 -10.13
CA VAL A 100 -12.60 1.60 -10.00
C VAL A 100 -11.75 2.07 -8.81
N ARG A 101 -11.23 1.14 -7.99
CA ARG A 101 -10.29 1.43 -6.90
C ARG A 101 -9.08 2.19 -7.44
N THR A 102 -8.70 3.24 -6.71
CA THR A 102 -7.52 4.06 -6.98
C THR A 102 -6.69 4.22 -5.72
N HIS A 103 -5.37 4.15 -5.85
CA HIS A 103 -4.42 4.33 -4.74
C HIS A 103 -4.74 3.48 -3.50
N ALA A 104 -5.31 2.28 -3.69
CA ALA A 104 -5.67 1.40 -2.59
C ALA A 104 -4.42 0.66 -2.07
N LEU A 105 -4.29 0.55 -0.75
CA LEU A 105 -3.17 -0.18 -0.15
C LEU A 105 -3.12 -1.66 -0.55
N GLN A 106 -4.26 -2.25 -0.92
CA GLN A 106 -4.32 -3.65 -1.36
C GLN A 106 -3.58 -3.89 -2.68
N ASP A 107 -3.44 -2.85 -3.51
CA ASP A 107 -2.75 -2.91 -4.80
C ASP A 107 -1.28 -2.48 -4.65
N SER A 108 -0.63 -2.92 -3.56
CA SER A 108 0.73 -2.54 -3.24
C SER A 108 1.77 -3.41 -3.94
N VAL A 109 2.91 -2.80 -4.26
CA VAL A 109 4.07 -3.48 -4.84
C VAL A 109 5.28 -3.24 -3.94
N VAL A 110 5.99 -4.31 -3.58
CA VAL A 110 7.29 -4.24 -2.91
C VAL A 110 8.35 -3.82 -3.93
N VAL A 111 8.94 -2.64 -3.72
CA VAL A 111 9.95 -2.06 -4.62
C VAL A 111 11.38 -2.13 -4.08
N GLY A 112 11.54 -2.44 -2.78
CA GLY A 112 12.84 -2.56 -2.14
C GLY A 112 12.77 -3.27 -0.80
N VAL A 113 13.85 -3.98 -0.47
CA VAL A 113 14.13 -4.56 0.85
C VAL A 113 15.19 -3.67 1.51
N TYR A 114 14.99 -3.31 2.78
CA TYR A 114 15.92 -2.45 3.53
C TYR A 114 17.14 -3.23 4.04
#